data_AF-A0A818HNS5-F1
#
_entry.id   AF-A0A818HNS5-F1
#
_cell.length_a   1.000
_cell.length_b   1.000
_cell.length_c   1.000
_cell.angle_alpha   90.00
_cell.angle_beta   90.00
_cell.angle_gamma   90.00
#
_symmetry.space_group_name_H-M   'P 1'
#
loop_
_entity.id
_entity.type
_entity.pdbx_description
1 polymer ?
#
loop_
_entity_poly.entity_id
_entity_poly.type
_entity_poly.pdbx_seq_one_letter_code
_entity_poly.pdbx_strand_id
1 'polypeptide(L)'
;LQYFKDYRKRPSDTHIKINHWFDHKNVTLIRKQIALFINFSEINVNKNNIVFVVDEEDINKVQGERGVTTILYQNGVPMNFEIPSKPGCLYTTDNSCHNTMLSWRKPVQGSENIQQYMIYGQNRRNCQWKLLLTTVNDIPSATISNLEQGRYRFKIQGITVAGYTEGSDVCDTIDIVDRLCTEYFLSNEPLPSAEKNYYEQCKEYCKLKKQPLISIPDEIFDSTTELQSSSIKLGIDEDCQTFDLRDFLKKFCDILNIEVNDISIKKRQAGSAILEVTIYGKFKSTDKKLSVKMIYDMLTDKKLELLNQMKIFFLYMGPIESLREILKCREDIKLYPKYNRIYASGNFYWTGALNDGLDRGNQLYYYPIGWQRRSFYVTDNFCERFKGWCICCHGTKFKHGLSILLSGLKPAETKAHGDGIYATPSTNYACHPRYSEVKRIESSSRKLFFKSGNYVQFVVECRVHPKYIRKIGKETLGAEKPIIDSNIPNDSIEWVIDYQNKSIVDFNDSSASIVCSGLMIRVTDDHPGLLPQSQSWYESHICNYPKCCALGIDLEHL
;
A
#
# COMPACT_ATOMS: atom_id res chain seq x y z
N LEU A 1 -16.39 -60.07 28.86
CA LEU A 1 -16.00 -61.31 28.12
C LEU A 1 -16.59 -62.57 28.78
N GLN A 2 -17.87 -62.56 29.18
CA GLN A 2 -18.47 -63.71 29.89
C GLN A 2 -19.99 -63.76 29.71
N TYR A 3 -20.46 -64.06 28.49
CA TYR A 3 -21.89 -64.29 28.25
C TYR A 3 -22.23 -65.20 27.05
N PHE A 4 -21.45 -66.26 26.81
CA PHE A 4 -21.82 -67.26 25.79
C PHE A 4 -21.41 -68.68 26.20
N LYS A 5 -22.22 -69.31 27.05
CA LYS A 5 -22.33 -70.77 27.16
C LYS A 5 -23.71 -71.12 27.70
N ASP A 6 -24.68 -71.28 26.80
CA ASP A 6 -25.62 -72.41 26.82
C ASP A 6 -26.55 -72.36 25.61
N TYR A 7 -27.14 -73.51 25.32
CA TYR A 7 -28.05 -73.87 24.21
C TYR A 7 -27.43 -74.63 23.03
N ARG A 8 -27.13 -75.92 23.30
CA ARG A 8 -27.28 -77.00 22.33
C ARG A 8 -28.63 -77.70 22.54
N LYS A 9 -29.53 -77.68 21.54
CA LYS A 9 -30.44 -78.78 21.11
C LYS A 9 -31.30 -78.31 19.90
N ARG A 10 -31.35 -79.15 18.84
CA ARG A 10 -32.14 -79.07 17.59
C ARG A 10 -33.52 -79.78 17.76
N PRO A 11 -34.44 -79.91 16.76
CA PRO A 11 -34.72 -79.19 15.49
C PRO A 11 -36.24 -78.88 15.24
N SER A 12 -36.59 -77.98 14.30
CA SER A 12 -37.59 -78.22 13.23
C SER A 12 -37.76 -76.98 12.35
N ASP A 13 -37.80 -77.20 11.03
CA ASP A 13 -37.81 -76.22 9.95
C ASP A 13 -38.87 -75.11 10.08
N THR A 14 -38.41 -73.89 10.32
CA THR A 14 -38.95 -72.66 9.72
C THR A 14 -37.74 -71.76 9.44
N HIS A 15 -37.45 -71.50 8.17
CA HIS A 15 -36.41 -70.54 7.79
C HIS A 15 -36.89 -69.11 8.10
N ILE A 16 -36.90 -68.74 9.38
CA ILE A 16 -36.79 -67.35 9.79
C ILE A 16 -35.33 -66.97 9.49
N LYS A 17 -35.11 -66.13 8.48
CA LYS A 17 -33.83 -65.41 8.35
C LYS A 17 -33.71 -64.54 9.60
N ILE A 18 -32.97 -65.03 10.60
CA ILE A 18 -32.47 -64.19 11.67
C ILE A 18 -31.43 -63.29 10.99
N ASN A 19 -31.82 -62.06 10.64
CA ASN A 19 -30.86 -61.04 10.25
C ASN A 19 -29.97 -60.81 11.47
N HIS A 20 -28.75 -61.31 11.43
CA HIS A 20 -27.80 -61.00 12.47
C HIS A 20 -27.47 -59.50 12.40
N TRP A 21 -27.29 -58.84 13.54
CA TRP A 21 -26.96 -57.41 13.60
C TRP A 21 -25.71 -57.02 12.78
N PHE A 22 -24.85 -58.01 12.47
CA PHE A 22 -23.66 -57.87 11.64
C PHE A 22 -23.88 -58.04 10.12
N ASP A 23 -25.11 -58.27 9.66
CA ASP A 23 -25.47 -58.35 8.24
C ASP A 23 -26.00 -57.00 7.68
N HIS A 24 -26.00 -55.93 8.48
CA HIS A 24 -26.52 -54.61 8.08
C HIS A 24 -25.51 -53.83 7.21
N LYS A 25 -26.01 -53.05 6.23
CA LYS A 25 -25.20 -52.10 5.43
C LYS A 25 -24.46 -51.04 6.28
N ASN A 26 -24.81 -50.89 7.55
CA ASN A 26 -24.24 -49.93 8.51
C ASN A 26 -23.16 -50.50 9.44
N VAL A 27 -22.76 -51.77 9.31
CA VAL A 27 -21.76 -52.39 10.20
C VAL A 27 -20.42 -51.63 10.19
N THR A 28 -20.03 -51.04 9.07
CA THR A 28 -18.84 -50.18 8.98
C THR A 28 -18.96 -48.91 9.83
N LEU A 29 -20.15 -48.31 9.91
CA LEU A 29 -20.40 -47.12 10.73
C LEU A 29 -20.39 -47.47 12.22
N ILE A 30 -21.06 -48.57 12.60
CA ILE A 30 -21.10 -49.07 13.98
C ILE A 30 -19.68 -49.44 14.46
N ARG A 31 -18.89 -50.13 13.63
CA ARG A 31 -17.48 -50.44 13.95
C ARG A 31 -16.63 -49.20 14.16
N LYS A 32 -16.85 -48.13 13.39
CA LYS A 32 -16.17 -46.84 13.57
C LYS A 32 -16.55 -46.18 14.89
N GLN A 33 -17.84 -46.16 15.24
CA GLN A 33 -18.32 -45.61 16.51
C GLN A 33 -17.78 -46.39 17.71
N ILE A 34 -17.76 -47.73 17.65
CA ILE A 34 -17.18 -48.57 18.70
C ILE A 34 -15.67 -48.31 18.85
N ALA A 35 -14.93 -48.18 17.74
CA ALA A 35 -13.50 -47.89 17.79
C ALA A 35 -13.22 -46.51 18.43
N LEU A 36 -14.00 -45.49 18.06
CA LEU A 36 -13.93 -44.16 18.68
C LEU A 36 -14.23 -44.23 20.18
N PHE A 37 -15.25 -44.99 20.57
CA PHE A 37 -15.63 -45.18 21.96
C PHE A 37 -14.53 -45.86 22.79
N ILE A 38 -13.93 -46.94 22.28
CA ILE A 38 -12.84 -47.66 22.95
C ILE A 38 -11.65 -46.72 23.16
N ASN A 39 -11.19 -46.04 22.10
CA ASN A 39 -10.06 -45.11 22.19
C ASN A 39 -10.34 -43.96 23.17
N PHE A 40 -11.54 -43.37 23.10
CA PHE A 40 -11.92 -42.29 24.00
C PHE A 40 -11.96 -42.76 25.47
N SER A 41 -12.49 -43.96 25.72
CA SER A 41 -12.58 -44.52 27.07
C SER A 41 -11.20 -44.82 27.66
N GLU A 42 -10.29 -45.39 26.87
CA GLU A 42 -8.92 -45.67 27.30
C GLU A 42 -8.16 -44.39 27.67
N ILE A 43 -8.28 -43.33 26.87
CA ILE A 43 -7.63 -42.03 27.12
C ILE A 43 -8.16 -41.40 28.41
N ASN A 44 -9.43 -41.63 28.75
CA ASN A 44 -10.12 -40.98 29.85
C ASN A 44 -10.37 -41.90 31.06
N VAL A 45 -9.72 -43.07 31.12
CA VAL A 45 -9.94 -44.10 32.16
C VAL A 45 -9.83 -43.58 33.60
N ASN A 46 -9.03 -42.53 33.83
CA ASN A 46 -8.81 -41.94 35.15
C ASN A 46 -9.76 -40.78 35.50
N LYS A 47 -10.74 -40.46 34.64
CA LYS A 47 -11.72 -39.38 34.88
C LYS A 47 -12.99 -39.97 35.52
N ASN A 48 -12.99 -40.05 36.85
CA ASN A 48 -14.00 -40.75 37.66
C ASN A 48 -15.45 -40.20 37.62
N ASN A 49 -15.74 -39.13 36.86
CA ASN A 49 -17.03 -38.42 36.88
C ASN A 49 -17.95 -38.76 35.69
N ILE A 50 -17.54 -39.71 34.83
CA ILE A 50 -18.18 -39.94 33.52
C ILE A 50 -18.28 -41.44 33.29
N VAL A 51 -19.48 -41.92 32.94
CA VAL A 51 -19.76 -43.31 32.64
C VAL A 51 -20.39 -43.39 31.26
N PHE A 52 -19.85 -44.24 30.39
CA PHE A 52 -20.48 -44.55 29.12
C PHE A 52 -21.27 -45.84 29.25
N VAL A 53 -22.53 -45.81 28.81
CA VAL A 53 -23.41 -46.98 28.78
C VAL A 53 -23.75 -47.25 27.32
N VAL A 54 -23.56 -48.51 26.93
CA VAL A 54 -24.02 -49.01 25.64
C VAL A 54 -25.50 -49.36 25.81
N ASP A 55 -26.38 -48.67 25.10
CA ASP A 55 -27.83 -48.85 25.20
C ASP A 55 -28.43 -49.18 23.83
N GLU A 56 -29.58 -49.84 23.84
CA GLU A 56 -30.34 -50.18 22.63
C GLU A 56 -31.40 -49.09 22.39
N GLU A 57 -31.25 -48.32 21.31
CA GLU A 57 -32.14 -47.20 20.99
C GLU A 57 -32.68 -47.33 19.56
N ASP A 58 -33.88 -46.82 19.30
CA ASP A 58 -34.47 -46.77 17.95
C ASP A 58 -33.71 -45.74 17.10
N ILE A 59 -32.77 -46.21 16.28
CA ILE A 59 -31.91 -45.37 15.43
C ILE A 59 -32.75 -44.61 14.38
N ASN A 60 -33.90 -45.17 14.00
CA ASN A 60 -34.88 -44.56 13.10
C ASN A 60 -36.28 -44.63 13.71
N LYS A 61 -36.71 -43.57 14.42
CA LYS A 61 -38.07 -43.43 15.01
C LYS A 61 -39.22 -43.64 14.02
N VAL A 62 -38.96 -43.56 12.71
CA VAL A 62 -39.95 -43.70 11.61
C VAL A 62 -40.06 -45.14 11.09
N GLN A 63 -39.01 -45.97 11.23
CA GLN A 63 -38.95 -47.32 10.63
C GLN A 63 -38.82 -48.46 11.66
N GLY A 64 -38.64 -48.16 12.95
CA GLY A 64 -38.56 -49.17 14.01
C GLY A 64 -37.28 -50.02 13.96
N GLU A 65 -36.21 -49.50 13.35
CA GLU A 65 -34.91 -50.14 13.33
C GLU A 65 -34.22 -49.95 14.69
N ARG A 66 -34.17 -51.04 15.48
CA ARG A 66 -33.40 -51.10 16.73
C ARG A 66 -31.92 -51.18 16.43
N GLY A 67 -31.11 -50.39 17.11
CA GLY A 67 -29.67 -50.58 17.08
C GLY A 67 -28.97 -50.06 18.32
N VAL A 68 -27.68 -50.40 18.40
CA VAL A 68 -26.85 -50.13 19.57
C VAL A 68 -26.21 -48.76 19.44
N THR A 69 -26.41 -47.89 20.43
CA THR A 69 -25.80 -46.57 20.52
C THR A 69 -25.01 -46.43 21.83
N THR A 70 -24.08 -45.47 21.87
CA THR A 70 -23.30 -45.16 23.08
C THR A 70 -23.84 -43.88 23.68
N ILE A 71 -24.39 -43.96 24.89
CA ILE A 71 -24.92 -42.79 25.60
C ILE A 71 -23.93 -42.41 26.71
N LEU A 72 -23.58 -41.13 26.76
CA LEU A 72 -22.76 -40.57 27.81
C LEU A 72 -23.62 -40.23 29.03
N TYR A 73 -23.26 -40.71 30.21
CA TYR A 73 -23.88 -40.28 31.47
C TYR A 73 -22.91 -39.44 32.29
N GLN A 74 -23.41 -38.30 32.77
CA GLN A 74 -22.71 -37.46 33.74
C GLN A 74 -23.56 -37.37 35.00
N ASN A 75 -23.02 -37.81 36.14
CA ASN A 75 -23.73 -37.85 37.43
C ASN A 75 -25.11 -38.56 37.34
N GLY A 76 -25.23 -39.60 36.51
CA GLY A 76 -26.46 -40.37 36.33
C GLY A 76 -27.47 -39.80 35.34
N VAL A 77 -27.16 -38.69 34.66
CA VAL A 77 -28.04 -38.06 33.65
C VAL A 77 -27.47 -38.29 32.24
N PRO A 78 -28.28 -38.74 31.26
CA PRO A 78 -27.83 -38.89 29.88
C PRO A 78 -27.54 -37.53 29.25
N MET A 79 -26.40 -37.42 28.58
CA MET A 79 -25.91 -36.22 27.90
C MET A 79 -26.05 -36.39 26.39
N ASN A 80 -26.49 -35.33 25.71
CA ASN A 80 -26.40 -35.27 24.25
C ASN A 80 -24.94 -35.01 23.86
N PHE A 81 -24.17 -36.08 23.67
CA PHE A 81 -22.74 -36.01 23.43
C PHE A 81 -22.34 -37.04 22.37
N GLU A 82 -21.89 -36.55 21.21
CA GLU A 82 -21.26 -37.37 20.20
C GLU A 82 -19.75 -37.39 20.44
N ILE A 83 -19.16 -38.58 20.55
CA ILE A 83 -17.72 -38.77 20.78
C ILE A 83 -16.94 -38.18 19.60
N PRO A 84 -16.11 -37.14 19.81
CA PRO A 84 -15.40 -36.55 18.70
C PRO A 84 -14.32 -37.48 18.17
N SER A 85 -14.16 -37.48 16.84
CA SER A 85 -13.01 -38.08 16.18
C SER A 85 -11.72 -37.26 16.42
N LYS A 86 -10.56 -37.81 16.06
CA LYS A 86 -9.29 -37.08 16.20
C LYS A 86 -9.28 -35.80 15.35
N PRO A 87 -8.71 -34.69 15.85
CA PRO A 87 -8.49 -33.50 15.03
C PRO A 87 -7.53 -33.78 13.87
N GLY A 88 -7.60 -32.96 12.82
CA GLY A 88 -6.65 -33.01 11.71
C GLY A 88 -5.23 -32.60 12.13
N CYS A 89 -4.24 -32.95 11.29
CA CYS A 89 -2.87 -32.50 11.52
C CYS A 89 -2.76 -30.96 11.45
N LEU A 90 -1.88 -30.42 12.28
CA LEU A 90 -1.50 -29.01 12.29
C LEU A 90 -0.71 -28.66 11.04
N TYR A 91 -1.00 -27.50 10.46
CA TYR A 91 -0.22 -26.90 9.39
C TYR A 91 0.03 -25.42 9.69
N THR A 92 1.16 -24.91 9.23
CA THR A 92 1.53 -23.51 9.41
C THR A 92 0.80 -22.63 8.40
N THR A 93 0.15 -21.58 8.87
CA THR A 93 -0.47 -20.55 8.03
C THR A 93 0.34 -19.25 8.02
N ASP A 94 1.10 -18.98 9.08
CA ASP A 94 2.09 -17.91 9.14
C ASP A 94 3.18 -18.27 10.15
N ASN A 95 4.42 -17.94 9.83
CA ASN A 95 5.58 -18.14 10.71
C ASN A 95 6.28 -16.79 10.83
N SER A 96 6.50 -16.28 12.04
CA SER A 96 7.35 -15.12 12.31
C SER A 96 8.59 -15.52 13.12
N CYS A 97 9.47 -14.58 13.44
CA CYS A 97 10.68 -14.83 14.23
C CYS A 97 10.40 -15.34 15.66
N HIS A 98 9.20 -15.08 16.21
CA HIS A 98 8.84 -15.47 17.58
C HIS A 98 7.49 -16.16 17.73
N ASN A 99 6.65 -16.13 16.68
CA ASN A 99 5.30 -16.66 16.70
C ASN A 99 5.08 -17.62 15.53
N THR A 100 4.42 -18.75 15.79
CA THR A 100 3.99 -19.70 14.76
C THR A 100 2.47 -19.78 14.80
N MET A 101 1.81 -19.35 13.72
CA MET A 101 0.37 -19.51 13.56
C MET A 101 0.10 -20.88 12.95
N LEU A 102 -0.56 -21.72 13.74
CA LEU A 102 -0.97 -23.06 13.36
C LEU A 102 -2.47 -23.10 13.14
N SER A 103 -2.89 -23.81 12.11
CA SER A 103 -4.30 -24.10 11.83
C SER A 103 -4.48 -25.60 11.62
N TRP A 104 -5.69 -26.10 11.82
CA TRP A 104 -6.03 -27.51 11.69
C TRP A 104 -7.46 -27.69 11.22
N ARG A 105 -7.87 -28.93 10.94
CA ARG A 105 -9.27 -29.27 10.71
C ARG A 105 -9.90 -29.76 12.02
N LYS A 106 -11.10 -29.27 12.34
CA LYS A 106 -11.91 -29.83 13.43
C LYS A 106 -12.17 -31.34 13.18
N PRO A 107 -12.48 -32.13 14.22
CA PRO A 107 -12.98 -33.49 14.07
C PRO A 107 -14.12 -33.58 13.04
N VAL A 108 -14.20 -34.67 12.30
CA VAL A 108 -15.27 -34.87 11.29
C VAL A 108 -16.60 -35.25 11.95
N GLN A 109 -16.53 -35.88 13.11
CA GLN A 109 -17.65 -36.32 13.95
C GLN A 109 -17.49 -35.71 15.34
N GLY A 110 -18.59 -35.35 16.00
CA GLY A 110 -18.63 -34.79 17.36
C GLY A 110 -17.90 -33.45 17.54
N SER A 111 -17.68 -32.68 16.47
CA SER A 111 -16.89 -31.44 16.51
C SER A 111 -17.48 -30.36 17.42
N GLU A 112 -18.80 -30.37 17.58
CA GLU A 112 -19.59 -29.48 18.42
C GLU A 112 -19.38 -29.72 19.93
N ASN A 113 -18.85 -30.88 20.30
CA ASN A 113 -18.55 -31.21 21.69
C ASN A 113 -17.13 -30.78 22.11
N ILE A 114 -16.34 -30.21 21.18
CA ILE A 114 -15.02 -29.65 21.47
C ILE A 114 -15.16 -28.27 22.11
N GLN A 115 -14.51 -28.08 23.25
CA GLN A 115 -14.44 -26.81 23.97
C GLN A 115 -13.12 -26.09 23.70
N GLN A 116 -12.01 -26.82 23.68
CA GLN A 116 -10.64 -26.31 23.57
C GLN A 116 -9.73 -27.35 22.91
N TYR A 117 -8.49 -27.00 22.61
CA TYR A 117 -7.47 -27.89 22.07
C TYR A 117 -6.15 -27.76 22.85
N MET A 118 -5.47 -28.88 23.04
CA MET A 118 -4.09 -28.95 23.55
C MET A 118 -3.14 -29.18 22.38
N ILE A 119 -2.16 -28.29 22.22
CA ILE A 119 -1.13 -28.40 21.20
C ILE A 119 0.19 -28.79 21.87
N TYR A 120 0.72 -29.93 21.46
CA TYR A 120 2.01 -30.43 21.90
C TYR A 120 3.05 -30.24 20.80
N GLY A 121 4.26 -29.90 21.21
CA GLY A 121 5.41 -29.80 20.32
C GLY A 121 6.59 -30.61 20.84
N GLN A 122 7.35 -31.16 19.91
CA GLN A 122 8.59 -31.89 20.19
C GLN A 122 9.70 -31.31 19.33
N ASN A 123 10.70 -30.71 19.96
CA ASN A 123 11.91 -30.32 19.26
C ASN A 123 12.70 -31.59 18.93
N ARG A 124 13.11 -31.78 17.68
CA ARG A 124 13.86 -32.96 17.24
C ARG A 124 15.18 -33.16 17.99
N ARG A 125 15.74 -32.12 18.60
CA ARG A 125 16.97 -32.23 19.40
C ARG A 125 16.72 -32.85 20.77
N ASN A 126 15.62 -32.47 21.44
CA ASN A 126 15.33 -32.94 22.79
C ASN A 126 14.42 -34.19 22.82
N CYS A 127 13.78 -34.53 21.70
CA CYS A 127 12.92 -35.70 21.55
C CYS A 127 11.80 -35.85 22.62
N GLN A 128 11.46 -34.77 23.34
CA GLN A 128 10.42 -34.77 24.37
C GLN A 128 9.20 -33.96 23.91
N TRP A 129 8.02 -34.57 24.03
CA TRP A 129 6.75 -33.86 23.80
C TRP A 129 6.47 -32.93 24.99
N LYS A 130 6.24 -31.64 24.71
CA LYS A 130 5.83 -30.64 25.69
C LYS A 130 4.51 -30.03 25.28
N LEU A 131 3.63 -29.78 26.26
CA LEU A 131 2.43 -28.97 26.04
C LEU A 131 2.88 -27.53 25.77
N LEU A 132 2.57 -27.01 24.59
CA LEU A 132 2.93 -25.66 24.17
C LEU A 132 1.80 -24.66 24.42
N LEU A 133 0.56 -25.09 24.20
CA LEU A 133 -0.61 -24.23 24.32
C LEU A 133 -1.87 -25.04 24.60
N THR A 134 -2.74 -24.50 25.44
CA THR A 134 -4.16 -24.87 25.49
C THR A 134 -4.97 -23.70 24.95
N THR A 135 -5.78 -23.92 23.92
CA THR A 135 -6.60 -22.86 23.32
C THR A 135 -7.70 -22.41 24.28
N VAL A 136 -8.16 -21.16 24.13
CA VAL A 136 -9.25 -20.63 24.95
C VAL A 136 -10.64 -21.08 24.48
N ASN A 137 -10.75 -21.52 23.22
CA ASN A 137 -11.99 -21.91 22.56
C ASN A 137 -11.75 -23.02 21.51
N ASP A 138 -12.80 -23.38 20.79
CA ASP A 138 -12.83 -24.43 19.78
C ASP A 138 -12.45 -23.94 18.36
N ILE A 139 -11.94 -22.71 18.23
CA ILE A 139 -11.51 -22.16 16.94
C ILE A 139 -10.29 -22.97 16.44
N PRO A 140 -10.29 -23.45 15.19
CA PRO A 140 -9.26 -24.35 14.68
C PRO A 140 -7.98 -23.62 14.21
N SER A 141 -7.55 -22.63 14.99
CA SER A 141 -6.36 -21.83 14.74
C SER A 141 -5.81 -21.27 16.04
N ALA A 142 -4.48 -21.25 16.19
CA ALA A 142 -3.82 -20.69 17.35
C ALA A 142 -2.42 -20.18 17.02
N THR A 143 -1.97 -19.18 17.79
CA THR A 143 -0.60 -18.65 17.72
C THR A 143 0.21 -19.17 18.90
N ILE A 144 1.34 -19.83 18.61
CA ILE A 144 2.30 -20.26 19.63
C ILE A 144 3.46 -19.27 19.64
N SER A 145 3.68 -18.65 20.80
CA SER A 145 4.78 -17.71 21.03
C SER A 145 5.95 -18.36 21.76
N ASN A 146 7.14 -17.77 21.64
CA ASN A 146 8.34 -18.15 22.40
C ASN A 146 8.85 -19.58 22.13
N LEU A 147 8.70 -20.09 20.90
CA LEU A 147 9.37 -21.31 20.48
C LEU A 147 10.85 -21.06 20.23
N GLU A 148 11.71 -21.90 20.81
CA GLU A 148 13.14 -21.92 20.50
C GLU A 148 13.39 -22.30 19.04
N GLN A 149 14.53 -21.87 18.49
CA GLN A 149 14.94 -22.26 17.16
C GLN A 149 15.17 -23.78 17.07
N GLY A 150 14.60 -24.41 16.05
CA GLY A 150 14.76 -25.83 15.82
C GLY A 150 13.69 -26.43 14.93
N ARG A 151 13.82 -27.74 14.71
CA ARG A 151 12.90 -28.52 13.89
C ARG A 151 11.89 -29.21 14.81
N TYR A 152 10.61 -28.85 14.69
CA TYR A 152 9.54 -29.32 15.58
C TYR A 152 8.60 -30.29 14.88
N ARG A 153 8.15 -31.29 15.63
CA ARG A 153 6.95 -32.08 15.31
C ARG A 153 5.83 -31.67 16.23
N PHE A 154 4.60 -31.65 15.72
CA PHE A 154 3.43 -31.25 16.49
C PHE A 154 2.40 -32.37 16.59
N LYS A 155 1.59 -32.30 17.65
CA LYS A 155 0.39 -33.10 17.87
C LYS A 155 -0.68 -32.20 18.47
N ILE A 156 -1.94 -32.50 18.18
CA ILE A 156 -3.08 -31.79 18.75
C ILE A 156 -4.09 -32.76 19.34
N GLN A 157 -4.75 -32.37 20.43
CA GLN A 157 -5.79 -33.14 21.10
C GLN A 157 -6.95 -32.22 21.46
N GLY A 158 -8.19 -32.65 21.23
CA GLY A 158 -9.38 -31.89 21.63
C GLY A 158 -9.71 -32.09 23.12
N ILE A 159 -10.25 -31.06 23.74
CA ILE A 159 -10.81 -31.07 25.10
C ILE A 159 -12.33 -30.96 24.98
N THR A 160 -13.05 -31.84 25.66
CA THR A 160 -14.51 -31.82 25.79
C THR A 160 -14.92 -31.80 27.25
N VAL A 161 -16.22 -31.61 27.51
CA VAL A 161 -16.80 -31.81 28.84
C VAL A 161 -16.55 -33.22 29.39
N ALA A 162 -16.45 -34.20 28.49
CA ALA A 162 -16.35 -35.61 28.83
C ALA A 162 -14.89 -36.12 28.93
N GLY A 163 -13.90 -35.34 28.49
CA GLY A 163 -12.58 -35.91 28.33
C GLY A 163 -11.71 -35.23 27.29
N TYR A 164 -10.64 -35.94 26.96
CA TYR A 164 -9.79 -35.61 25.82
C TYR A 164 -10.11 -36.55 24.66
N THR A 165 -10.07 -36.03 23.43
CA THR A 165 -10.20 -36.86 22.23
C THR A 165 -8.96 -37.72 22.03
N GLU A 166 -9.00 -38.63 21.05
CA GLU A 166 -7.76 -39.14 20.47
C GLU A 166 -6.94 -37.99 19.87
N GLY A 167 -5.62 -38.04 20.07
CA GLY A 167 -4.70 -37.07 19.50
C GLY A 167 -4.56 -37.24 17.99
N SER A 168 -4.18 -36.19 17.29
CA SER A 168 -3.81 -36.28 15.88
C SER A 168 -2.62 -37.23 15.68
N ASP A 169 -2.43 -37.66 14.44
CA ASP A 169 -1.14 -38.23 14.04
C ASP A 169 -0.04 -37.18 14.23
N VAL A 170 1.21 -37.65 14.29
CA VAL A 170 2.38 -36.76 14.32
C VAL A 170 2.39 -35.95 13.02
N CYS A 171 2.22 -34.64 13.16
CA CYS A 171 2.17 -33.73 12.01
C CYS A 171 3.54 -33.64 11.34
N ASP A 172 3.54 -33.14 10.10
CA ASP A 172 4.78 -32.85 9.38
C ASP A 172 5.70 -31.91 10.16
N THR A 173 6.99 -32.02 9.83
CA THR A 173 8.01 -31.32 10.60
C THR A 173 8.10 -29.87 10.15
N ILE A 174 8.05 -28.94 11.10
CA ILE A 174 8.09 -27.49 10.86
C ILE A 174 9.42 -26.95 11.39
N ASP A 175 10.14 -26.20 10.55
CA ASP A 175 11.40 -25.55 10.92
C ASP A 175 11.10 -24.16 11.51
N ILE A 176 11.34 -24.02 12.81
CA ILE A 176 11.34 -22.76 13.56
C ILE A 176 12.74 -22.18 13.42
N VAL A 177 12.89 -21.15 12.60
CA VAL A 177 14.17 -20.47 12.34
C VAL A 177 14.15 -19.07 12.96
N ASP A 178 15.27 -18.64 13.54
CA ASP A 178 15.48 -17.23 13.87
C ASP A 178 15.52 -16.46 12.54
N ARG A 179 14.41 -15.80 12.20
CA ARG A 179 14.28 -15.09 10.93
C ARG A 179 15.09 -13.80 10.87
N LEU A 180 15.76 -13.40 11.96
CA LEU A 180 16.73 -12.31 11.96
C LEU A 180 18.17 -12.79 11.65
N CYS A 181 18.41 -14.11 11.56
CA CYS A 181 19.69 -14.66 11.09
C CYS A 181 19.77 -14.61 9.54
N THR A 182 20.25 -13.45 9.09
CA THR A 182 20.90 -13.02 7.83
C THR A 182 21.25 -13.98 6.68
N GLU A 183 21.21 -15.31 6.80
CA GLU A 183 21.78 -16.20 5.77
C GLU A 183 20.77 -16.79 4.77
N TYR A 184 19.48 -16.86 5.11
CA TYR A 184 18.51 -17.63 4.29
C TYR A 184 17.49 -16.79 3.49
N PHE A 185 17.56 -15.45 3.55
CA PHE A 185 16.55 -14.58 2.95
C PHE A 185 17.01 -13.78 1.70
N LEU A 186 18.14 -14.14 1.10
CA LEU A 186 18.78 -13.29 0.09
C LEU A 186 18.81 -13.94 -1.29
N SER A 187 18.04 -13.37 -2.21
CA SER A 187 18.48 -13.29 -3.59
C SER A 187 19.57 -12.21 -3.65
N ASN A 188 20.83 -12.55 -3.92
CA ASN A 188 21.86 -11.56 -4.32
C ASN A 188 21.58 -10.99 -5.71
N GLU A 189 20.29 -10.81 -6.05
CA GLU A 189 19.86 -10.25 -7.31
C GLU A 189 20.27 -8.79 -7.35
N PRO A 190 21.00 -8.38 -8.39
CA PRO A 190 21.27 -6.97 -8.63
C PRO A 190 19.95 -6.24 -8.86
N LEU A 191 19.89 -4.97 -8.44
CA LEU A 191 18.78 -4.11 -8.80
C LEU A 191 18.65 -3.98 -10.33
N PRO A 192 17.42 -3.98 -10.87
CA PRO A 192 17.21 -3.59 -12.26
C PRO A 192 17.79 -2.20 -12.53
N SER A 193 18.35 -2.00 -13.72
CA SER A 193 19.00 -0.73 -14.13
C SER A 193 18.09 0.49 -13.94
N ALA A 194 16.79 0.30 -14.16
CA ALA A 194 15.71 1.22 -13.89
C ALA A 194 15.66 1.74 -12.45
N GLU A 195 15.52 0.78 -11.51
CA GLU A 195 15.45 1.07 -10.08
C GLU A 195 16.76 1.71 -9.61
N LYS A 196 17.90 1.27 -10.16
CA LYS A 196 19.21 1.84 -9.85
C LYS A 196 19.26 3.33 -10.18
N ASN A 197 18.83 3.74 -11.39
CA ASN A 197 18.82 5.17 -11.75
C ASN A 197 17.90 5.98 -10.82
N TYR A 198 16.69 5.47 -10.57
CA TYR A 198 15.76 6.13 -9.67
C TYR A 198 16.33 6.30 -8.24
N TYR A 199 16.97 5.28 -7.70
CA TYR A 199 17.57 5.35 -6.36
C TYR A 199 18.74 6.32 -6.29
N GLU A 200 19.54 6.48 -7.36
CA GLU A 200 20.54 7.55 -7.41
C GLU A 200 19.89 8.95 -7.37
N GLN A 201 18.75 9.15 -8.01
CA GLN A 201 17.98 10.41 -7.90
C GLN A 201 17.43 10.62 -6.47
N CYS A 202 16.96 9.56 -5.82
CA CYS A 202 16.52 9.63 -4.42
C CYS A 202 17.67 10.01 -3.48
N LYS A 203 18.88 9.50 -3.71
CA LYS A 203 20.07 9.90 -2.96
C LYS A 203 20.38 11.38 -3.15
N GLU A 204 20.33 11.89 -4.38
CA GLU A 204 20.50 13.32 -4.66
C GLU A 204 19.44 14.18 -3.95
N TYR A 205 18.16 13.77 -4.01
CA TYR A 205 17.09 14.42 -3.25
C TYR A 205 17.39 14.45 -1.74
N CYS A 206 17.80 13.31 -1.18
CA CYS A 206 18.12 13.18 0.24
C CYS A 206 19.29 14.09 0.65
N LYS A 207 20.34 14.18 -0.18
CA LYS A 207 21.47 15.10 0.03
C LYS A 207 21.02 16.56 0.11
N LEU A 208 20.09 16.97 -0.75
CA LEU A 208 19.56 18.34 -0.84
C LEU A 208 18.58 18.68 0.28
N LYS A 209 17.67 17.76 0.60
CA LYS A 209 16.56 18.00 1.56
C LYS A 209 16.87 17.55 2.98
N LYS A 210 17.95 16.78 3.19
CA LYS A 210 18.34 16.18 4.46
C LYS A 210 17.26 15.26 5.07
N GLN A 211 16.46 14.64 4.22
CA GLN A 211 15.40 13.71 4.58
C GLN A 211 15.21 12.66 3.47
N PRO A 212 14.82 11.41 3.80
CA PRO A 212 14.54 10.41 2.79
C PRO A 212 13.37 10.83 1.89
N LEU A 213 13.37 10.34 0.65
CA LEU A 213 12.18 10.43 -0.19
C LEU A 213 11.14 9.41 0.29
N ILE A 214 9.94 9.88 0.62
CA ILE A 214 8.80 9.04 0.98
C ILE A 214 7.91 8.88 -0.25
N SER A 215 7.52 7.64 -0.57
CA SER A 215 6.66 7.32 -1.71
C SER A 215 5.52 6.40 -1.28
N ILE A 216 4.30 6.73 -1.69
CA ILE A 216 3.08 6.01 -1.35
C ILE A 216 2.22 5.99 -2.62
N PRO A 217 1.63 4.85 -3.00
CA PRO A 217 0.77 4.79 -4.17
C PRO A 217 -0.59 5.44 -3.89
N ASP A 218 -1.21 6.02 -4.92
CA ASP A 218 -2.52 6.68 -4.85
C ASP A 218 -3.62 5.75 -4.27
N GLU A 219 -3.51 4.45 -4.51
CA GLU A 219 -4.43 3.41 -4.02
C GLU A 219 -4.58 3.40 -2.49
N ILE A 220 -3.58 3.89 -1.72
CA ILE A 220 -3.71 4.01 -0.26
C ILE A 220 -4.78 5.03 0.14
N PHE A 221 -5.01 6.04 -0.70
CA PHE A 221 -5.92 7.15 -0.43
C PHE A 221 -7.28 7.03 -1.16
N ASP A 222 -7.39 6.11 -2.12
CA ASP A 222 -8.66 5.80 -2.79
C ASP A 222 -9.57 5.01 -1.84
N SER A 223 -10.84 5.39 -1.67
CA SER A 223 -11.78 4.62 -0.84
C SER A 223 -12.36 3.38 -1.53
N THR A 224 -12.13 3.21 -2.83
CA THR A 224 -12.78 2.19 -3.67
C THR A 224 -11.90 0.99 -3.98
N THR A 225 -10.58 1.13 -3.91
CA THR A 225 -9.62 0.06 -4.19
C THR A 225 -9.40 -0.81 -2.95
N GLU A 226 -9.24 -2.13 -3.08
CA GLU A 226 -8.78 -2.97 -1.97
C GLU A 226 -7.29 -3.27 -2.13
N LEU A 227 -6.51 -3.18 -1.03
CA LEU A 227 -5.08 -3.48 -1.10
C LEU A 227 -4.82 -5.00 -1.10
N GLN A 228 -4.05 -5.44 -2.09
CA GLN A 228 -3.57 -6.81 -2.15
C GLN A 228 -2.52 -7.08 -1.06
N SER A 229 -1.62 -6.14 -0.79
CA SER A 229 -0.58 -6.28 0.24
C SER A 229 -0.16 -4.93 0.86
N SER A 230 0.45 -4.99 2.04
CA SER A 230 1.11 -3.85 2.69
C SER A 230 2.57 -4.19 2.92
N SER A 231 3.45 -3.59 2.12
CA SER A 231 4.89 -3.77 2.24
C SER A 231 5.58 -2.42 2.38
N ILE A 232 6.74 -2.43 3.02
CA ILE A 232 7.64 -1.28 3.08
C ILE A 232 8.91 -1.63 2.33
N LYS A 233 9.31 -0.80 1.37
CA LYS A 233 10.61 -0.94 0.71
C LYS A 233 11.54 0.21 1.14
N LEU A 234 12.69 -0.16 1.69
CA LEU A 234 13.71 0.74 2.22
C LEU A 234 14.90 0.76 1.28
N GLY A 235 15.43 1.96 1.00
CA GLY A 235 16.74 2.15 0.40
C GLY A 235 17.71 2.78 1.39
N ILE A 236 18.81 2.09 1.69
CA ILE A 236 19.82 2.49 2.68
C ILE A 236 21.17 2.61 1.97
N ASP A 237 21.82 3.78 2.05
CA ASP A 237 23.08 4.06 1.36
C ASP A 237 24.28 3.44 2.10
N GLU A 238 24.27 2.11 2.17
CA GLU A 238 25.31 1.26 2.74
C GLU A 238 25.58 0.09 1.80
N ASP A 239 26.78 -0.48 1.91
CA ASP A 239 27.11 -1.73 1.22
C ASP A 239 26.27 -2.87 1.81
N CYS A 240 25.46 -3.47 0.93
CA CYS A 240 24.62 -4.59 1.29
C CYS A 240 25.43 -5.73 1.92
N GLN A 241 26.67 -6.01 1.53
CA GLN A 241 27.44 -7.15 2.07
C GLN A 241 27.90 -6.93 3.53
N THR A 242 28.26 -5.71 3.89
CA THR A 242 28.80 -5.37 5.22
C THR A 242 27.78 -4.75 6.16
N PHE A 243 26.55 -4.51 5.68
CA PHE A 243 25.47 -3.88 6.43
C PHE A 243 25.00 -4.71 7.63
N ASP A 244 25.07 -4.13 8.84
CA ASP A 244 24.52 -4.72 10.06
C ASP A 244 23.00 -4.52 10.14
N LEU A 245 22.29 -5.49 9.58
CA LEU A 245 20.83 -5.51 9.56
C LEU A 245 20.21 -5.56 10.96
N ARG A 246 20.84 -6.22 11.93
CA ARG A 246 20.26 -6.40 13.27
C ARG A 246 20.29 -5.09 14.04
N ASP A 247 21.42 -4.40 14.04
CA ASP A 247 21.54 -3.08 14.65
C ASP A 247 20.66 -2.05 13.94
N PHE A 248 20.62 -2.09 12.60
CA PHE A 248 19.73 -1.24 11.81
C PHE A 248 18.26 -1.43 12.20
N LEU A 249 17.76 -2.69 12.20
CA LEU A 249 16.36 -2.96 12.50
C LEU A 249 15.98 -2.50 13.90
N LYS A 250 16.87 -2.70 14.89
CA LYS A 250 16.64 -2.22 16.25
C LYS A 250 16.43 -0.71 16.27
N LYS A 251 17.36 0.06 15.70
CA LYS A 251 17.27 1.52 15.61
C LYS A 251 16.04 2.00 14.84
N PHE A 252 15.73 1.34 13.72
CA PHE A 252 14.58 1.67 12.88
C PHE A 252 13.26 1.45 13.63
N CYS A 253 13.15 0.32 14.32
CA CYS A 253 12.02 -0.03 15.18
C CYS A 253 11.85 0.97 16.32
N ASP A 254 12.94 1.37 16.97
CA ASP A 254 12.93 2.35 18.05
C ASP A 254 12.39 3.72 17.58
N ILE A 255 12.82 4.20 16.40
CA ILE A 255 12.33 5.47 15.81
C ILE A 255 10.82 5.41 15.54
N LEU A 256 10.34 4.29 15.01
CA LEU A 256 8.94 4.11 14.64
C LEU A 256 8.07 3.60 15.79
N ASN A 257 8.66 3.27 16.94
CA ASN A 257 7.96 2.67 18.08
C ASN A 257 7.20 1.39 17.67
N ILE A 258 7.93 0.51 16.98
CA ILE A 258 7.54 -0.84 16.54
C ILE A 258 8.40 -1.85 17.30
N GLU A 259 7.88 -3.03 17.64
CA GLU A 259 8.73 -4.10 18.17
C GLU A 259 9.47 -4.82 17.04
N VAL A 260 10.75 -5.17 17.23
CA VAL A 260 11.53 -5.89 16.20
C VAL A 260 10.84 -7.20 15.78
N ASN A 261 10.10 -7.82 16.71
CA ASN A 261 9.35 -9.06 16.51
C ASN A 261 8.14 -8.90 15.57
N ASP A 262 7.68 -7.67 15.42
CA ASP A 262 6.63 -7.29 14.49
C ASP A 262 7.17 -7.10 13.07
N ILE A 263 8.47 -7.29 12.79
CA ILE A 263 9.04 -7.05 11.48
C ILE A 263 9.48 -8.36 10.82
N SER A 264 9.07 -8.59 9.57
CA SER A 264 9.61 -9.63 8.69
C SER A 264 10.23 -9.03 7.44
N ILE A 265 11.46 -9.43 7.16
CA ILE A 265 12.13 -9.12 5.90
C ILE A 265 11.67 -10.12 4.84
N LYS A 266 11.28 -9.62 3.66
CA LYS A 266 10.85 -10.40 2.49
C LYS A 266 11.96 -10.52 1.45
N LYS A 267 12.69 -9.44 1.19
CA LYS A 267 13.74 -9.41 0.18
C LYS A 267 14.88 -8.48 0.63
N ARG A 268 16.11 -8.82 0.25
CA ARG A 268 17.24 -7.88 0.24
C ARG A 268 18.01 -7.98 -1.07
N GLN A 269 18.44 -6.83 -1.60
CA GLN A 269 19.06 -6.71 -2.93
C GLN A 269 20.39 -5.93 -2.85
N ALA A 270 21.26 -6.13 -3.84
CA ALA A 270 22.60 -5.50 -3.90
C ALA A 270 22.61 -4.20 -4.72
N GLY A 271 23.55 -3.29 -4.38
CA GLY A 271 23.74 -1.95 -4.97
C GLY A 271 23.85 -0.90 -3.87
N SER A 272 22.75 -0.71 -3.16
CA SER A 272 22.63 -0.15 -1.81
C SER A 272 21.92 -1.21 -0.96
N ALA A 273 21.96 -1.16 0.37
CA ALA A 273 21.17 -2.08 1.18
C ALA A 273 19.67 -1.78 0.95
N ILE A 274 19.02 -2.59 0.10
CA ILE A 274 17.60 -2.48 -0.19
C ILE A 274 16.87 -3.57 0.58
N LEU A 275 15.87 -3.18 1.38
CA LEU A 275 15.09 -4.12 2.20
C LEU A 275 13.62 -4.01 1.84
N GLU A 276 12.96 -5.13 1.58
CA GLU A 276 11.50 -5.22 1.53
C GLU A 276 11.02 -5.86 2.83
N VAL A 277 10.09 -5.20 3.50
CA VAL A 277 9.73 -5.44 4.90
C VAL A 277 8.21 -5.47 5.05
N THR A 278 7.71 -6.38 5.88
CA THR A 278 6.32 -6.45 6.32
C THR A 278 6.28 -6.21 7.83
N ILE A 279 5.36 -5.35 8.28
CA ILE A 279 5.14 -5.07 9.70
C ILE A 279 3.85 -5.76 10.17
N TYR A 280 3.92 -6.36 11.35
CA TYR A 280 2.87 -7.05 12.09
C TYR A 280 2.56 -6.28 13.39
N GLY A 281 1.70 -6.85 14.24
CA GLY A 281 1.47 -6.33 15.60
C GLY A 281 0.76 -4.98 15.67
N LYS A 282 1.37 -3.97 16.31
CA LYS A 282 0.72 -2.70 16.71
C LYS A 282 -0.02 -1.96 15.59
N PHE A 283 0.45 -2.10 14.36
CA PHE A 283 -0.12 -1.47 13.18
C PHE A 283 -1.02 -2.41 12.37
N LYS A 284 -1.23 -3.66 12.82
CA LYS A 284 -2.05 -4.66 12.15
C LYS A 284 -3.52 -4.27 12.24
N SER A 285 -4.10 -3.99 11.08
CA SER A 285 -5.52 -3.72 10.90
C SER A 285 -6.09 -4.74 9.91
N THR A 286 -7.39 -5.04 10.02
CA THR A 286 -8.11 -5.78 8.96
C THR A 286 -8.12 -4.98 7.66
N ASP A 287 -8.16 -3.66 7.77
CA ASP A 287 -7.92 -2.74 6.66
C ASP A 287 -6.43 -2.41 6.54
N LYS A 288 -5.81 -2.98 5.52
CA LYS A 288 -4.40 -2.79 5.13
C LYS A 288 -4.02 -1.34 4.86
N LYS A 289 -4.96 -0.49 4.42
CA LYS A 289 -4.71 0.94 4.13
C LYS A 289 -4.49 1.70 5.41
N LEU A 290 -5.30 1.40 6.44
CA LEU A 290 -5.18 2.00 7.75
C LEU A 290 -3.79 1.74 8.35
N SER A 291 -3.26 0.52 8.20
CA SER A 291 -1.90 0.18 8.64
C SER A 291 -0.84 1.07 8.00
N VAL A 292 -0.88 1.26 6.68
CA VAL A 292 0.07 2.10 5.95
C VAL A 292 -0.08 3.57 6.37
N LYS A 293 -1.32 4.06 6.48
CA LYS A 293 -1.61 5.43 6.88
C LYS A 293 -1.13 5.74 8.30
N MET A 294 -1.35 4.83 9.25
CA MET A 294 -0.85 4.98 10.62
C MET A 294 0.67 5.12 10.67
N ILE A 295 1.40 4.34 9.86
CA ILE A 295 2.86 4.43 9.78
C ILE A 295 3.28 5.77 9.15
N TYR A 296 2.61 6.19 8.07
CA TYR A 296 2.88 7.46 7.42
C TYR A 296 2.65 8.65 8.36
N ASP A 297 1.51 8.69 9.06
CA ASP A 297 1.14 9.78 9.98
C ASP A 297 2.14 9.90 11.15
N MET A 298 2.88 8.83 11.47
CA MET A 298 3.94 8.86 12.48
C MET A 298 5.26 9.48 12.00
N LEU A 299 5.49 9.63 10.70
CA LEU A 299 6.75 10.12 10.12
C LEU A 299 6.84 11.65 10.16
N THR A 300 6.98 12.20 11.37
CA THR A 300 7.23 13.63 11.58
C THR A 300 8.59 14.05 11.02
N ASP A 301 8.80 15.35 10.75
CA ASP A 301 10.07 15.91 10.29
C ASP A 301 11.27 15.45 11.15
N LYS A 302 11.09 15.41 12.47
CA LYS A 302 12.10 14.93 13.42
C LYS A 302 12.45 13.45 13.19
N LYS A 303 11.46 12.59 12.93
CA LYS A 303 11.72 11.19 12.63
C LYS A 303 12.37 11.03 11.26
N LEU A 304 11.95 11.80 10.26
CA LEU A 304 12.57 11.81 8.94
C LEU A 304 14.06 12.20 9.02
N GLU A 305 14.41 13.15 9.88
CA GLU A 305 15.81 13.51 10.15
C GLU A 305 16.59 12.35 10.79
N LEU A 306 16.02 11.67 11.79
CA LEU A 306 16.63 10.49 12.41
C LEU A 306 16.82 9.33 11.41
N LEU A 307 15.83 9.10 10.54
CA LEU A 307 15.93 8.09 9.47
C LEU A 307 17.03 8.45 8.46
N ASN A 308 17.18 9.74 8.13
CA ASN A 308 18.28 10.21 7.28
C ASN A 308 19.66 9.99 7.94
N GLN A 309 19.78 10.17 9.26
CA GLN A 309 21.02 9.85 10.00
C GLN A 309 21.39 8.36 9.92
N MET A 310 20.39 7.48 9.74
CA MET A 310 20.58 6.06 9.46
C MET A 310 20.89 5.77 7.97
N LYS A 311 21.19 6.80 7.18
CA LYS A 311 21.46 6.73 5.74
C LYS A 311 20.31 6.15 4.90
N ILE A 312 19.08 6.20 5.42
CA ILE A 312 17.89 5.87 4.64
C ILE A 312 17.68 7.02 3.65
N PHE A 313 17.70 6.72 2.36
CA PHE A 313 17.46 7.69 1.29
C PHE A 313 16.07 7.53 0.64
N PHE A 314 15.43 6.38 0.82
CA PHE A 314 14.14 6.06 0.22
C PHE A 314 13.29 5.19 1.13
N LEU A 315 12.00 5.50 1.22
CA LEU A 315 10.98 4.72 1.90
C LEU A 315 9.73 4.67 1.03
N TYR A 316 9.34 3.48 0.60
CA TYR A 316 8.07 3.21 -0.05
C TYR A 316 7.14 2.44 0.86
N MET A 317 5.84 2.78 0.87
CA MET A 317 4.83 2.09 1.68
C MET A 317 3.59 1.77 0.83
N GLY A 318 3.38 0.49 0.52
CA GLY A 318 2.28 0.02 -0.34
C GLY A 318 2.57 -1.34 -0.99
N PRO A 319 1.76 -1.78 -1.97
CA PRO A 319 2.05 -2.98 -2.76
C PRO A 319 3.32 -2.80 -3.60
N ILE A 320 4.20 -3.81 -3.65
CA ILE A 320 5.46 -3.71 -4.41
C ILE A 320 5.20 -3.64 -5.92
N GLU A 321 4.10 -4.22 -6.39
CA GLU A 321 3.62 -4.16 -7.77
C GLU A 321 3.35 -2.71 -8.19
N SER A 322 2.64 -1.92 -7.35
CA SER A 322 2.38 -0.51 -7.64
C SER A 322 3.66 0.32 -7.68
N LEU A 323 4.69 -0.03 -6.89
CA LEU A 323 6.01 0.60 -7.01
C LEU A 323 6.63 0.32 -8.38
N ARG A 324 6.58 -0.92 -8.87
CA ARG A 324 7.10 -1.25 -10.21
C ARG A 324 6.38 -0.46 -11.30
N GLU A 325 5.07 -0.26 -11.18
CA GLU A 325 4.30 0.56 -12.10
C GLU A 325 4.68 2.04 -12.04
N ILE A 326 4.86 2.59 -10.83
CA ILE A 326 5.37 3.96 -10.62
C ILE A 326 6.73 4.12 -11.29
N LEU A 327 7.66 3.19 -11.05
CA LEU A 327 9.00 3.25 -11.62
C LEU A 327 8.99 3.12 -13.13
N LYS A 328 8.16 2.22 -13.69
CA LYS A 328 7.94 2.11 -15.13
C LYS A 328 7.38 3.40 -15.73
N CYS A 329 6.36 3.99 -15.10
CA CYS A 329 5.80 5.28 -15.53
C CYS A 329 6.80 6.45 -15.44
N ARG A 330 7.73 6.41 -14.48
CA ARG A 330 8.82 7.39 -14.33
C ARG A 330 9.92 7.20 -15.37
N GLU A 331 10.39 5.97 -15.59
CA GLU A 331 11.35 5.64 -16.65
C GLU A 331 10.82 6.05 -18.02
N ASP A 332 9.54 5.80 -18.25
CA ASP A 332 8.88 6.15 -19.49
C ASP A 332 8.74 7.66 -19.69
N ILE A 333 9.02 8.51 -18.67
CA ILE A 333 8.51 9.89 -18.52
C ILE A 333 7.22 10.00 -19.32
N LYS A 334 6.13 9.40 -18.81
CA LYS A 334 4.84 9.47 -19.51
C LYS A 334 4.36 10.92 -19.47
N LEU A 335 4.95 11.76 -20.31
CA LEU A 335 4.21 12.84 -20.94
C LEU A 335 2.96 12.18 -21.47
N TYR A 336 1.81 12.79 -21.24
CA TYR A 336 0.56 12.22 -21.70
C TYR A 336 0.29 12.77 -23.11
N PRO A 337 0.88 12.21 -24.18
CA PRO A 337 1.14 12.96 -25.39
C PRO A 337 -0.17 13.24 -26.14
N LYS A 338 -1.20 12.42 -25.88
CA LYS A 338 -2.58 12.62 -26.35
C LYS A 338 -3.16 13.99 -25.96
N TYR A 339 -2.67 14.61 -24.88
CA TYR A 339 -3.08 15.95 -24.44
C TYR A 339 -2.03 17.03 -24.74
N ASN A 340 -0.93 16.69 -25.41
CA ASN A 340 0.00 17.71 -25.91
C ASN A 340 -0.72 18.55 -26.96
N ARG A 341 -0.47 19.85 -26.95
CA ARG A 341 -1.12 20.80 -27.84
C ARG A 341 -0.10 21.82 -28.33
N ILE A 342 -0.28 22.21 -29.58
CA ILE A 342 0.26 23.42 -30.20
C ILE A 342 -1.02 24.17 -30.62
N TYR A 343 -1.33 25.41 -30.31
CA TYR A 343 -0.54 26.48 -29.75
C TYR A 343 -0.33 27.61 -30.78
N ALA A 344 -0.66 27.41 -32.07
CA ALA A 344 -0.64 28.45 -33.11
C ALA A 344 -1.74 28.27 -34.18
N SER A 345 -1.89 29.29 -35.03
CA SER A 345 -2.67 29.21 -36.29
C SER A 345 -2.22 28.01 -37.14
N GLY A 346 -3.18 27.26 -37.71
CA GLY A 346 -2.93 26.01 -38.45
C GLY A 346 -2.79 24.75 -37.58
N ASN A 347 -2.88 24.86 -36.24
CA ASN A 347 -3.01 23.73 -35.31
C ASN A 347 -4.34 23.85 -34.52
N PHE A 348 -4.39 23.36 -33.27
CA PHE A 348 -5.47 23.75 -32.36
C PHE A 348 -5.39 25.26 -32.24
N TYR A 349 -6.40 26.03 -32.63
CA TYR A 349 -6.46 27.50 -32.51
C TYR A 349 -7.92 27.90 -32.33
N TRP A 350 -8.20 28.79 -31.39
CA TRP A 350 -9.56 29.27 -31.11
C TRP A 350 -9.54 30.74 -30.73
N THR A 351 -10.47 31.51 -31.30
CA THR A 351 -10.70 32.91 -30.92
C THR A 351 -11.76 32.93 -29.82
N GLY A 352 -11.33 32.95 -28.56
CA GLY A 352 -12.22 32.98 -27.38
C GLY A 352 -12.04 31.81 -26.42
N ALA A 353 -13.01 31.61 -25.51
CA ALA A 353 -12.98 30.52 -24.54
C ALA A 353 -13.08 29.16 -25.24
N LEU A 354 -12.30 28.20 -24.77
CA LEU A 354 -12.26 26.86 -25.36
C LEU A 354 -13.56 26.09 -25.05
N ASN A 355 -14.24 25.62 -26.10
CA ASN A 355 -15.50 24.87 -25.99
C ASN A 355 -15.41 23.49 -26.67
N ASP A 356 -14.58 22.61 -26.11
CA ASP A 356 -14.35 21.25 -26.60
C ASP A 356 -15.10 20.18 -25.78
N GLY A 357 -16.05 20.60 -24.93
CA GLY A 357 -16.83 19.73 -24.06
C GLY A 357 -16.06 19.14 -22.86
N LEU A 358 -14.78 19.48 -22.68
CA LEU A 358 -13.98 19.03 -21.53
C LEU A 358 -14.11 19.98 -20.34
N ASP A 359 -14.18 19.39 -19.15
CA ASP A 359 -14.34 20.12 -17.90
C ASP A 359 -13.04 20.84 -17.48
N ARG A 360 -13.16 22.15 -17.30
CA ARG A 360 -12.09 23.06 -16.86
C ARG A 360 -12.54 23.93 -15.69
N GLY A 361 -13.53 23.46 -14.94
CA GLY A 361 -14.11 24.21 -13.83
C GLY A 361 -14.93 25.40 -14.29
N ASN A 362 -15.21 26.29 -13.36
CA ASN A 362 -16.10 27.43 -13.55
C ASN A 362 -15.39 28.68 -14.15
N GLN A 363 -14.13 28.55 -14.54
CA GLN A 363 -13.34 29.63 -15.14
C GLN A 363 -13.07 29.30 -16.60
N LEU A 364 -13.27 30.29 -17.47
CA LEU A 364 -13.01 30.12 -18.89
C LEU A 364 -11.52 29.93 -19.11
N TYR A 365 -11.18 28.92 -19.91
CA TYR A 365 -9.82 28.68 -20.33
C TYR A 365 -9.60 29.28 -21.72
N TYR A 366 -8.68 30.24 -21.78
CA TYR A 366 -8.31 30.90 -23.03
C TYR A 366 -7.02 30.32 -23.57
N TYR A 367 -6.96 30.32 -24.88
CA TYR A 367 -5.88 29.72 -25.62
C TYR A 367 -4.61 30.60 -25.58
N PRO A 368 -3.45 30.06 -25.17
CA PRO A 368 -2.22 30.83 -25.13
C PRO A 368 -1.47 30.71 -26.46
N ILE A 369 -1.74 31.66 -27.37
CA ILE A 369 -1.12 31.70 -28.70
C ILE A 369 0.41 31.78 -28.58
N GLY A 370 1.11 30.96 -29.36
CA GLY A 370 2.57 30.84 -29.41
C GLY A 370 3.16 29.78 -28.49
N TRP A 371 2.34 29.04 -27.73
CA TRP A 371 2.81 28.10 -26.71
C TRP A 371 2.62 26.63 -27.09
N GLN A 372 3.54 25.77 -26.68
CA GLN A 372 3.35 24.33 -26.73
C GLN A 372 3.07 23.80 -25.33
N ARG A 373 1.96 23.08 -25.18
CA ARG A 373 1.64 22.36 -23.96
C ARG A 373 2.26 20.96 -23.99
N ARG A 374 3.06 20.66 -22.97
CA ARG A 374 3.54 19.31 -22.63
C ARG A 374 2.79 18.82 -21.40
N SER A 375 1.98 17.78 -21.59
CA SER A 375 1.11 17.23 -20.55
C SER A 375 1.89 16.33 -19.64
N PHE A 376 1.69 16.46 -18.33
CA PHE A 376 2.17 15.46 -17.38
C PHE A 376 1.10 14.42 -17.13
N TYR A 377 1.52 13.16 -17.01
CA TYR A 377 0.68 12.13 -16.41
C TYR A 377 0.58 12.42 -14.91
N VAL A 378 -0.64 12.68 -14.44
CA VAL A 378 -0.93 13.00 -13.04
C VAL A 378 -1.63 11.83 -12.33
N THR A 379 -2.59 11.19 -13.01
CA THR A 379 -3.35 10.03 -12.49
C THR A 379 -4.13 9.36 -13.63
N ASP A 380 -4.51 8.10 -13.47
CA ASP A 380 -5.32 7.34 -14.44
C ASP A 380 -6.76 7.90 -14.56
N ASN A 381 -7.34 8.39 -13.46
CA ASN A 381 -8.70 8.94 -13.40
C ASN A 381 -8.73 10.47 -13.54
N PHE A 382 -7.90 11.03 -14.42
CA PHE A 382 -7.67 12.49 -14.52
C PHE A 382 -8.96 13.32 -14.62
N CYS A 383 -9.89 12.92 -15.48
CA CYS A 383 -11.14 13.66 -15.70
C CYS A 383 -12.05 13.67 -14.47
N GLU A 384 -12.09 12.57 -13.72
CA GLU A 384 -12.90 12.46 -12.51
C GLU A 384 -12.26 13.23 -11.35
N ARG A 385 -10.95 13.03 -11.12
CA ARG A 385 -10.20 13.70 -10.05
C ARG A 385 -10.25 15.23 -10.17
N PHE A 386 -10.11 15.74 -11.39
CA PHE A 386 -10.05 17.18 -11.65
C PHE A 386 -11.36 17.75 -12.21
N LYS A 387 -12.47 17.03 -12.03
CA LYS A 387 -13.81 17.53 -12.36
C LYS A 387 -14.09 18.80 -11.56
N GLY A 388 -14.41 19.89 -12.23
CA GLY A 388 -14.66 21.21 -11.65
C GLY A 388 -13.39 22.03 -11.37
N TRP A 389 -12.19 21.52 -11.62
CA TRP A 389 -10.94 22.24 -11.33
C TRP A 389 -10.55 23.18 -12.48
N CYS A 390 -10.23 24.42 -12.11
CA CYS A 390 -9.77 25.48 -13.01
C CYS A 390 -8.34 25.23 -13.49
N ILE A 391 -8.01 25.76 -14.67
CA ILE A 391 -6.63 25.82 -15.18
C ILE A 391 -6.02 27.17 -14.82
N CYS A 392 -4.78 27.16 -14.36
CA CYS A 392 -3.99 28.37 -14.13
C CYS A 392 -2.51 28.12 -14.49
N CYS A 393 -1.74 29.20 -14.60
CA CYS A 393 -0.33 29.21 -14.89
C CYS A 393 0.45 29.84 -13.73
N HIS A 394 1.65 29.34 -13.48
CA HIS A 394 2.62 29.91 -12.55
C HIS A 394 3.94 30.18 -13.29
N GLY A 395 4.36 31.45 -13.30
CA GLY A 395 5.65 31.84 -13.85
C GLY A 395 6.79 31.43 -12.92
N THR A 396 7.90 30.97 -13.47
CA THR A 396 9.09 30.62 -12.66
C THR A 396 10.41 30.84 -13.41
N LYS A 397 11.52 30.77 -12.67
CA LYS A 397 12.88 30.81 -13.21
C LYS A 397 13.37 29.40 -13.50
N PHE A 398 14.25 29.22 -14.49
CA PHE A 398 14.76 27.90 -14.90
C PHE A 398 15.40 27.14 -13.74
N LYS A 399 16.16 27.85 -12.90
CA LYS A 399 16.81 27.26 -11.71
C LYS A 399 15.84 26.66 -10.69
N HIS A 400 14.57 27.07 -10.70
CA HIS A 400 13.54 26.57 -9.78
C HIS A 400 12.62 25.55 -10.42
N GLY A 401 12.57 25.47 -11.76
CA GLY A 401 11.64 24.61 -12.50
C GLY A 401 11.67 23.16 -12.02
N LEU A 402 12.86 22.54 -11.97
CA LEU A 402 12.99 21.15 -11.53
C LEU A 402 12.54 20.97 -10.06
N SER A 403 12.90 21.89 -9.17
CA SER A 403 12.47 21.81 -7.77
C SER A 403 10.95 21.94 -7.63
N ILE A 404 10.30 22.77 -8.46
CA ILE A 404 8.85 22.92 -8.44
C ILE A 404 8.18 21.64 -8.97
N LEU A 405 8.69 21.08 -10.06
CA LEU A 405 8.17 19.84 -10.63
C LEU A 405 8.32 18.65 -9.67
N LEU A 406 9.40 18.60 -8.89
CA LEU A 406 9.68 17.50 -7.96
C LEU A 406 9.07 17.68 -6.57
N SER A 407 8.87 18.91 -6.10
CA SER A 407 8.49 19.19 -4.70
C SER A 407 7.23 20.03 -4.54
N GLY A 408 6.69 20.61 -5.61
CA GLY A 408 5.51 21.48 -5.56
C GLY A 408 5.83 22.97 -5.37
N LEU A 409 4.83 23.74 -4.93
CA LEU A 409 4.88 25.20 -4.87
C LEU A 409 4.97 25.73 -3.43
N LYS A 410 5.85 26.70 -3.21
CA LYS A 410 5.93 27.44 -1.95
C LYS A 410 4.99 28.65 -1.97
N PRO A 411 4.44 29.07 -0.81
CA PRO A 411 3.76 30.35 -0.73
C PRO A 411 4.71 31.50 -1.11
N ALA A 412 4.16 32.53 -1.73
CA ALA A 412 4.95 33.67 -2.20
C ALA A 412 5.52 34.47 -1.03
N GLU A 413 6.79 34.87 -1.15
CA GLU A 413 7.44 35.77 -0.19
C GLU A 413 6.89 37.20 -0.31
N THR A 414 6.60 37.64 -1.54
CA THR A 414 5.96 38.93 -1.83
C THR A 414 4.44 38.75 -1.90
N LYS A 415 3.71 39.48 -1.05
CA LYS A 415 2.30 39.20 -0.74
C LYS A 415 1.37 40.34 -1.16
N ALA A 416 1.38 40.70 -2.44
CA ALA A 416 0.62 41.83 -2.96
C ALA A 416 -0.89 41.77 -2.63
N HIS A 417 -1.46 40.57 -2.65
CA HIS A 417 -2.87 40.30 -2.36
C HIS A 417 -3.09 39.49 -1.07
N GLY A 418 -2.04 39.19 -0.31
CA GLY A 418 -2.08 38.37 0.90
C GLY A 418 -1.23 37.10 0.81
N ASP A 419 -1.25 36.31 1.88
CA ASP A 419 -0.51 35.04 1.96
C ASP A 419 -1.08 34.00 1.00
N GLY A 420 -0.23 33.33 0.22
CA GLY A 420 -0.65 32.22 -0.62
C GLY A 420 0.29 31.92 -1.78
N ILE A 421 -0.11 30.93 -2.59
CA ILE A 421 0.55 30.63 -3.86
C ILE A 421 -0.07 31.52 -4.93
N TYR A 422 0.77 32.22 -5.69
CA TYR A 422 0.30 33.13 -6.74
C TYR A 422 0.28 32.39 -8.07
N ALA A 423 -0.88 32.43 -8.74
CA ALA A 423 -1.10 31.86 -10.05
C ALA A 423 -2.02 32.80 -10.86
N THR A 424 -2.23 32.50 -12.13
CA THR A 424 -3.06 33.32 -13.01
C THR A 424 -3.75 32.47 -14.07
N PRO A 425 -4.98 32.78 -14.50
CA PRO A 425 -5.59 32.13 -15.66
C PRO A 425 -4.94 32.57 -16.98
N SER A 426 -4.09 33.61 -16.99
CA SER A 426 -3.44 34.13 -18.19
C SER A 426 -2.00 33.66 -18.32
N THR A 427 -1.72 32.87 -19.36
CA THR A 427 -0.34 32.56 -19.74
C THR A 427 0.42 33.83 -20.17
N ASN A 428 -0.25 34.80 -20.80
CA ASN A 428 0.35 36.07 -21.22
C ASN A 428 0.82 36.92 -20.02
N TYR A 429 0.07 36.89 -18.92
CA TYR A 429 0.50 37.49 -17.65
C TYR A 429 1.63 36.70 -17.00
N ALA A 430 1.47 35.37 -16.86
CA ALA A 430 2.46 34.50 -16.21
C ALA A 430 3.84 34.52 -16.91
N CYS A 431 3.85 34.76 -18.22
CA CYS A 431 5.09 34.77 -18.99
C CYS A 431 5.86 36.09 -18.92
N HIS A 432 5.36 37.13 -18.25
CA HIS A 432 6.11 38.37 -18.07
C HIS A 432 7.49 38.08 -17.42
N PRO A 433 8.60 38.69 -17.85
CA PRO A 433 9.96 38.34 -17.39
C PRO A 433 10.18 38.46 -15.87
N ARG A 434 9.37 39.29 -15.20
CA ARG A 434 9.30 39.35 -13.73
C ARG A 434 8.99 37.97 -13.12
N TYR A 435 8.06 37.23 -13.71
CA TYR A 435 7.57 35.95 -13.21
C TYR A 435 8.25 34.77 -13.90
N SER A 436 8.36 34.78 -15.23
CA SER A 436 8.93 33.68 -16.02
C SER A 436 10.21 34.09 -16.74
N GLU A 437 11.31 33.38 -16.52
CA GLU A 437 12.60 33.68 -17.16
C GLU A 437 12.59 33.37 -18.66
N VAL A 438 13.12 34.29 -19.47
CA VAL A 438 13.49 34.03 -20.86
C VAL A 438 14.96 33.65 -20.90
N LYS A 439 15.30 32.56 -21.60
CA LYS A 439 16.69 32.11 -21.75
C LYS A 439 17.07 31.98 -23.21
N ARG A 440 18.23 32.53 -23.59
CA ARG A 440 18.83 32.30 -24.90
C ARG A 440 19.36 30.85 -24.98
N ILE A 441 19.05 30.18 -26.07
CA ILE A 441 19.51 28.82 -26.36
C ILE A 441 20.91 28.91 -26.98
N GLU A 442 21.90 28.35 -26.28
CA GLU A 442 23.26 28.25 -26.79
C GLU A 442 23.29 27.48 -28.12
N SER A 443 24.12 27.95 -29.07
CA SER A 443 24.22 27.37 -30.41
C SER A 443 24.50 25.85 -30.39
N SER A 444 25.30 25.38 -29.44
CA SER A 444 25.62 23.96 -29.20
C SER A 444 24.41 23.12 -28.77
N SER A 445 23.45 23.74 -28.08
CA SER A 445 22.28 23.11 -27.47
C SER A 445 21.05 23.15 -28.38
N ARG A 446 21.05 23.93 -29.46
CA ARG A 446 19.90 24.05 -30.39
C ARG A 446 19.48 22.71 -30.99
N LYS A 447 20.43 21.79 -31.22
CA LYS A 447 20.18 20.43 -31.71
C LYS A 447 19.35 19.55 -30.76
N LEU A 448 19.23 19.93 -29.49
CA LEU A 448 18.46 19.21 -28.47
C LEU A 448 16.98 19.60 -28.47
N PHE A 449 16.59 20.63 -29.20
CA PHE A 449 15.21 21.09 -29.31
C PHE A 449 14.57 20.55 -30.59
N PHE A 450 13.32 20.09 -30.49
CA PHE A 450 12.55 19.57 -31.62
C PHE A 450 12.27 20.62 -32.71
N LYS A 451 12.38 21.91 -32.39
CA LYS A 451 12.23 23.04 -33.31
C LYS A 451 13.39 24.00 -33.10
N SER A 452 13.96 24.51 -34.19
CA SER A 452 14.98 25.57 -34.13
C SER A 452 14.40 26.83 -33.49
N GLY A 453 15.21 27.48 -32.65
CA GLY A 453 14.92 28.76 -32.04
C GLY A 453 16.13 29.29 -31.29
N ASN A 454 16.15 30.59 -31.03
CA ASN A 454 17.22 31.24 -30.28
C ASN A 454 16.86 31.46 -28.81
N TYR A 455 15.57 31.41 -28.47
CA TYR A 455 15.08 31.65 -27.12
C TYR A 455 14.09 30.58 -26.68
N VAL A 456 14.10 30.27 -25.38
CA VAL A 456 13.15 29.39 -24.72
C VAL A 456 12.59 30.07 -23.48
N GLN A 457 11.30 29.84 -23.25
CA GLN A 457 10.62 30.25 -22.03
C GLN A 457 9.61 29.19 -21.64
N PHE A 458 9.37 29.02 -20.34
CA PHE A 458 8.31 28.14 -19.85
C PHE A 458 7.53 28.73 -18.67
N VAL A 459 6.28 28.29 -18.54
CA VAL A 459 5.47 28.47 -17.33
C VAL A 459 4.88 27.11 -16.92
N VAL A 460 4.63 26.96 -15.63
CA VAL A 460 4.02 25.75 -15.06
C VAL A 460 2.50 25.87 -15.21
N GLU A 461 1.86 24.89 -15.84
CA GLU A 461 0.40 24.81 -15.92
C GLU A 461 -0.12 23.92 -14.78
N CYS A 462 -1.12 24.42 -14.06
CA CYS A 462 -1.68 23.76 -12.91
C CYS A 462 -3.21 23.65 -12.98
N ARG A 463 -3.73 22.62 -12.29
CA ARG A 463 -5.13 22.51 -11.90
C ARG A 463 -5.31 23.01 -10.47
N VAL A 464 -6.34 23.81 -10.24
CA VAL A 464 -6.73 24.31 -8.91
C VAL A 464 -8.23 24.14 -8.67
N HIS A 465 -8.60 23.60 -7.52
CA HIS A 465 -10.01 23.50 -7.15
C HIS A 465 -10.53 24.90 -6.78
N PRO A 466 -11.70 25.35 -7.29
CA PRO A 466 -12.24 26.69 -7.03
C PRO A 466 -12.29 27.08 -5.55
N LYS A 467 -12.68 26.13 -4.68
CA LYS A 467 -12.70 26.29 -3.21
C LYS A 467 -11.37 26.77 -2.59
N TYR A 468 -10.23 26.55 -3.23
CA TYR A 468 -8.92 26.99 -2.72
C TYR A 468 -8.46 28.31 -3.32
N ILE A 469 -9.19 28.90 -4.26
CA ILE A 469 -8.93 30.26 -4.74
C ILE A 469 -9.47 31.22 -3.68
N ARG A 470 -8.60 31.76 -2.84
CA ARG A 470 -8.99 32.62 -1.71
C ARG A 470 -9.25 34.05 -2.14
N LYS A 471 -8.50 34.52 -3.14
CA LYS A 471 -8.62 35.88 -3.65
C LYS A 471 -8.30 35.93 -5.13
N ILE A 472 -9.08 36.73 -5.84
CA ILE A 472 -8.82 37.18 -7.19
C ILE A 472 -8.55 38.68 -7.09
N GLY A 473 -7.41 39.13 -7.60
CA GLY A 473 -6.95 40.50 -7.48
C GLY A 473 -6.45 41.04 -8.81
N LYS A 474 -6.21 42.36 -8.78
CA LYS A 474 -5.64 43.08 -9.92
C LYS A 474 -4.20 42.66 -10.21
N GLU A 475 -3.76 42.88 -11.43
CA GLU A 475 -2.37 42.76 -11.84
C GLU A 475 -1.44 43.56 -10.91
N THR A 476 -0.23 43.06 -10.73
CA THR A 476 0.79 43.64 -9.84
C THR A 476 2.05 44.06 -10.59
N LEU A 477 2.01 44.04 -11.92
CA LEU A 477 3.03 44.63 -12.75
C LEU A 477 2.98 46.16 -12.61
N GLY A 478 1.81 46.79 -12.47
CA GLY A 478 1.68 48.25 -12.54
C GLY A 478 1.33 48.71 -13.96
N ALA A 479 0.65 47.82 -14.69
CA ALA A 479 0.17 47.98 -16.04
C ALA A 479 -1.24 48.60 -16.05
N GLU A 480 -1.39 49.81 -15.50
CA GLU A 480 -2.72 50.43 -15.32
C GLU A 480 -3.41 50.82 -16.64
N LYS A 481 -2.64 50.98 -17.73
CA LYS A 481 -3.15 51.39 -19.05
C LYS A 481 -3.23 50.26 -20.08
N PRO A 482 -2.24 49.36 -20.22
CA PRO A 482 -2.27 48.37 -21.29
C PRO A 482 -3.11 47.14 -20.93
N ILE A 483 -3.81 46.60 -21.93
CA ILE A 483 -4.53 45.33 -21.82
C ILE A 483 -3.49 44.21 -21.83
N ILE A 484 -3.35 43.48 -20.72
CA ILE A 484 -2.34 42.41 -20.64
C ILE A 484 -2.78 41.16 -21.40
N ASP A 485 -4.04 40.78 -21.23
CA ASP A 485 -4.69 39.69 -21.94
C ASP A 485 -6.04 40.17 -22.43
N SER A 486 -6.32 40.04 -23.72
CA SER A 486 -7.59 40.51 -24.30
C SER A 486 -8.82 39.76 -23.76
N ASN A 487 -8.60 38.60 -23.14
CA ASN A 487 -9.67 37.76 -22.65
C ASN A 487 -9.89 37.83 -21.13
N ILE A 488 -8.91 38.36 -20.39
CA ILE A 488 -8.91 38.36 -18.92
C ILE A 488 -8.67 39.80 -18.44
N PRO A 489 -9.63 40.42 -17.73
CA PRO A 489 -9.46 41.77 -17.23
C PRO A 489 -8.29 41.92 -16.25
N ASN A 490 -7.56 43.05 -16.34
CA ASN A 490 -6.42 43.33 -15.47
C ASN A 490 -6.78 43.38 -13.98
N ASP A 491 -8.03 43.66 -13.60
CA ASP A 491 -8.49 43.73 -12.21
C ASP A 491 -8.77 42.35 -11.58
N SER A 492 -8.74 41.28 -12.37
CA SER A 492 -9.11 39.92 -11.96
C SER A 492 -8.14 38.83 -12.47
N ILE A 493 -6.93 39.21 -12.86
CA ILE A 493 -5.94 38.33 -13.50
C ILE A 493 -5.01 37.60 -12.52
N GLU A 494 -4.92 38.02 -11.25
CA GLU A 494 -3.99 37.43 -10.27
C GLU A 494 -4.74 36.65 -9.19
N TRP A 495 -4.44 35.37 -9.03
CA TRP A 495 -5.11 34.47 -8.10
C TRP A 495 -4.19 34.11 -6.94
N VAL A 496 -4.72 34.20 -5.71
CA VAL A 496 -4.07 33.74 -4.49
C VAL A 496 -4.70 32.43 -4.04
N ILE A 497 -3.91 31.36 -4.13
CA ILE A 497 -4.34 30.01 -3.79
C ILE A 497 -4.01 29.71 -2.33
N ASP A 498 -4.92 28.99 -1.66
CA ASP A 498 -4.68 28.45 -0.32
C ASP A 498 -3.51 27.49 -0.31
N TYR A 499 -2.58 27.70 0.61
CA TYR A 499 -1.46 26.80 0.82
C TYR A 499 -1.68 25.87 2.02
N GLN A 500 -2.86 25.94 2.65
CA GLN A 500 -3.30 25.05 3.72
C GLN A 500 -2.34 25.04 4.92
N ASN A 501 -1.69 26.19 5.20
CA ASN A 501 -0.65 26.35 6.22
C ASN A 501 0.58 25.43 6.04
N LYS A 502 0.82 24.90 4.83
CA LYS A 502 1.98 24.06 4.50
C LYS A 502 3.20 24.90 4.12
N SER A 503 4.41 24.46 4.50
CA SER A 503 5.65 25.12 4.06
C SER A 503 5.87 25.01 2.54
N ILE A 504 5.31 23.96 1.94
CA ILE A 504 5.25 23.70 0.50
C ILE A 504 3.96 22.92 0.19
N VAL A 505 3.28 23.25 -0.89
CA VAL A 505 2.16 22.45 -1.41
C VAL A 505 2.74 21.47 -2.42
N ASP A 506 2.95 20.23 -1.96
CA ASP A 506 3.44 19.12 -2.80
C ASP A 506 2.38 18.73 -3.83
N PHE A 507 2.77 18.63 -5.10
CA PHE A 507 1.88 18.21 -6.18
C PHE A 507 1.47 16.74 -6.11
N ASN A 508 2.21 15.91 -5.37
CA ASN A 508 1.89 14.50 -5.16
C ASN A 508 0.91 14.29 -4.01
N ASP A 509 0.61 15.32 -3.22
CA ASP A 509 -0.37 15.24 -2.14
C ASP A 509 -1.79 15.21 -2.73
N SER A 510 -2.57 14.19 -2.37
CA SER A 510 -3.96 14.04 -2.82
C SER A 510 -4.88 15.16 -2.32
N SER A 511 -4.51 15.79 -1.20
CA SER A 511 -5.20 16.93 -0.61
C SER A 511 -4.71 18.30 -1.12
N ALA A 512 -3.74 18.31 -2.05
CA ALA A 512 -3.12 19.53 -2.54
C ALA A 512 -4.17 20.51 -3.08
N SER A 513 -3.99 21.78 -2.76
CA SER A 513 -4.85 22.84 -3.26
C SER A 513 -4.64 23.14 -4.75
N ILE A 514 -3.45 22.83 -5.25
CA ILE A 514 -3.01 23.06 -6.62
C ILE A 514 -2.07 21.92 -7.04
N VAL A 515 -2.21 21.44 -8.29
CA VAL A 515 -1.40 20.35 -8.85
C VAL A 515 -0.88 20.75 -10.22
N CYS A 516 0.38 20.47 -10.53
CA CYS A 516 0.92 20.70 -11.87
C CYS A 516 0.41 19.63 -12.86
N SER A 517 -0.29 20.07 -13.92
CA SER A 517 -0.85 19.21 -14.97
C SER A 517 -0.07 19.27 -16.28
N GLY A 518 0.87 20.20 -16.40
CA GLY A 518 1.69 20.32 -17.59
C GLY A 518 2.69 21.46 -17.55
N LEU A 519 3.46 21.55 -18.62
CA LEU A 519 4.40 22.63 -18.89
C LEU A 519 3.97 23.35 -20.16
N MET A 520 3.87 24.67 -20.09
CA MET A 520 3.73 25.51 -21.26
C MET A 520 5.12 25.97 -21.66
N ILE A 521 5.55 25.65 -22.87
CA ILE A 521 6.88 25.99 -23.39
C ILE A 521 6.70 26.75 -24.69
N ARG A 522 7.42 27.86 -24.86
CA ARG A 522 7.59 28.48 -26.18
C ARG A 522 9.06 28.55 -26.56
N VAL A 523 9.32 28.31 -27.84
CA VAL A 523 10.64 28.43 -28.46
C VAL A 523 10.50 29.37 -29.65
N THR A 524 11.31 30.42 -29.68
CA THR A 524 11.19 31.53 -30.63
C THR A 524 12.55 31.89 -31.24
N ASP A 525 12.54 32.38 -32.47
CA ASP A 525 13.74 32.89 -33.14
C ASP A 525 14.14 34.26 -32.58
N ASP A 526 13.16 35.12 -32.32
CA ASP A 526 13.36 36.42 -31.69
C ASP A 526 13.09 36.39 -30.18
N HIS A 527 13.53 37.42 -29.47
CA HIS A 527 13.24 37.54 -28.04
C HIS A 527 11.71 37.56 -27.84
N PRO A 528 11.14 36.74 -26.92
CA PRO A 528 9.70 36.61 -26.78
C PRO A 528 8.95 37.92 -26.43
N GLY A 529 9.65 38.92 -25.92
CA GLY A 529 9.10 40.26 -25.70
C GLY A 529 8.74 41.03 -26.98
N LEU A 530 9.21 40.60 -28.15
CA LEU A 530 8.84 41.16 -29.45
C LEU A 530 7.56 40.53 -30.05
N LEU A 531 7.04 39.48 -29.43
CA LEU A 531 5.85 38.84 -29.94
C LEU A 531 4.63 39.75 -29.75
N PRO A 532 3.66 39.76 -30.69
CA PRO A 532 2.41 40.51 -30.54
C PRO A 532 1.69 40.20 -29.21
N GLN A 533 1.76 38.96 -28.75
CA GLN A 533 1.15 38.50 -27.49
C GLN A 533 1.85 39.07 -26.24
N SER A 534 3.03 39.64 -26.39
CA SER A 534 3.84 40.25 -25.33
C SER A 534 3.91 41.77 -25.46
N GLN A 535 3.09 42.39 -26.32
CA GLN A 535 3.03 43.84 -26.52
C GLN A 535 2.81 44.61 -25.20
N SER A 536 1.96 44.09 -24.31
CA SER A 536 1.69 44.70 -23.00
C SER A 536 2.94 44.80 -22.12
N TRP A 537 3.97 43.99 -22.34
CA TRP A 537 5.23 44.11 -21.61
C TRP A 537 5.90 45.44 -21.94
N TYR A 538 5.85 45.86 -23.21
CA TYR A 538 6.37 47.14 -23.66
C TYR A 538 5.61 48.32 -23.10
N GLU A 539 4.29 48.23 -23.16
CA GLU A 539 3.40 49.28 -22.69
C GLU A 539 3.38 49.42 -21.16
N SER A 540 3.70 48.35 -20.43
CA SER A 540 3.72 48.36 -18.96
C SER A 540 5.08 48.67 -18.36
N HIS A 541 6.19 48.17 -18.94
CA HIS A 541 7.51 48.18 -18.28
C HIS A 541 8.71 48.41 -19.21
N ILE A 542 8.66 48.01 -20.49
CA ILE A 542 9.85 47.96 -21.36
C ILE A 542 10.16 49.32 -22.03
N CYS A 543 9.36 50.35 -21.81
CA CYS A 543 9.68 51.72 -22.23
C CYS A 543 10.81 52.39 -21.41
N ASN A 544 11.32 51.74 -20.35
CA ASN A 544 12.41 52.23 -19.51
C ASN A 544 13.61 51.26 -19.57
N TYR A 545 14.61 51.61 -20.38
CA TYR A 545 15.80 50.77 -20.62
C TYR A 545 16.46 50.20 -19.35
N PRO A 546 16.71 50.98 -18.28
CA PRO A 546 17.20 50.44 -17.01
C PRO A 546 16.32 49.34 -16.39
N LYS A 547 14.99 49.48 -16.45
CA LYS A 547 14.06 48.44 -15.96
C LYS A 547 14.09 47.19 -16.84
N CYS A 548 14.30 47.34 -18.14
CA CYS A 548 14.46 46.21 -19.08
C CYS A 548 15.70 45.39 -18.74
N CYS A 549 16.84 46.07 -18.57
CA CYS A 549 18.09 45.42 -18.18
C CYS A 549 17.94 44.71 -16.82
N ALA A 550 17.26 45.33 -15.85
CA ALA A 550 16.99 44.71 -14.54
C ALA A 550 16.09 43.46 -14.64
N LEU A 551 15.27 43.35 -15.67
CA LEU A 551 14.44 42.18 -15.98
C LEU A 551 15.14 41.16 -16.89
N GLY A 552 16.41 41.39 -17.25
CA GLY A 552 17.20 40.52 -18.13
C GLY A 552 16.85 40.68 -19.61
N ILE A 553 16.20 41.78 -19.99
CA ILE A 553 15.86 42.11 -21.37
C ILE A 553 16.93 43.07 -21.88
N ASP A 554 17.86 42.54 -22.68
CA ASP A 554 18.86 43.37 -23.35
C ASP A 554 18.23 44.02 -24.60
N LEU A 555 17.92 45.31 -24.46
CA LEU A 555 17.38 46.11 -25.56
C LEU A 555 18.46 46.56 -26.56
N GLU A 556 19.76 46.42 -26.28
CA GLU A 556 20.81 46.75 -27.28
C GLU A 556 20.89 45.71 -28.40
N HIS A 557 20.39 44.50 -28.12
CA HIS A 557 20.33 43.40 -29.07
C HIS A 557 19.05 43.37 -29.93
N LEU A 558 18.12 44.29 -29.66
CA LEU A 558 16.81 44.45 -30.32
C LEU A 558 16.83 45.69 -31.21
#